data_AF-A0A2E7SWN4-F1
#
_entry.id   AF-A0A2E7SWN4-F1
#
_cell.length_a   1.000
_cell.length_b   1.000
_cell.length_c   1.000
_cell.angle_alpha   90.00
_cell.angle_beta   90.00
_cell.angle_gamma   90.00
#
_symmetry.space_group_name_H-M   'P 1'
#
loop_
_entity.id
_entity.type
_entity.pdbx_description
1 polymer ?
#
loop_
_entity_poly.entity_id
_entity_poly.type
_entity_poly.pdbx_seq_one_letter_code
_entity_poly.pdbx_strand_id
1 'polypeptide(L)'
;TKELQNYTLGHQVTKTYDFSASITVAIKEYCPDKLVLLGPGNTLGGSIGQIIVQNNWFDVDLKQGFLKLQRNKPYLISMGIEDQRKIVCLPTAK
;
A
#
# COMPACT_ATOMS: atom_id res chain seq x y z
N THR A 1 -28.45 0.14 12.77
CA THR A 1 -28.02 -1.28 12.61
C THR A 1 -28.31 -1.83 11.22
N LYS A 2 -29.51 -1.60 10.65
CA LYS A 2 -29.88 -2.10 9.30
C LYS A 2 -28.96 -1.61 8.16
N GLU A 3 -28.51 -0.35 8.20
CA GLU A 3 -27.60 0.20 7.18
C GLU A 3 -26.23 -0.48 7.18
N LEU A 4 -25.61 -0.64 8.36
CA LEU A 4 -24.34 -1.35 8.49
C LEU A 4 -24.47 -2.81 8.03
N GLN A 5 -25.56 -3.49 8.40
CA GLN A 5 -25.85 -4.83 7.93
C GLN A 5 -25.96 -4.90 6.40
N ASN A 6 -26.69 -3.98 5.77
CA ASN A 6 -26.84 -3.91 4.32
C ASN A 6 -25.52 -3.63 3.61
N TYR A 7 -24.67 -2.76 4.18
CA TYR A 7 -23.34 -2.49 3.65
C TYR A 7 -22.45 -3.74 3.72
N THR A 8 -22.37 -4.39 4.89
CA THR A 8 -21.48 -5.52 5.12
C THR A 8 -21.91 -6.79 4.38
N LEU A 9 -23.19 -7.16 4.46
CA LEU A 9 -23.68 -8.42 3.88
C LEU A 9 -24.20 -8.26 2.45
N GLY A 10 -24.48 -7.02 2.02
CA GLY A 10 -24.92 -6.70 0.66
C GLY A 10 -23.78 -6.11 -0.17
N HIS A 11 -23.44 -4.86 0.10
CA HIS A 11 -22.52 -4.10 -0.76
C HIS A 11 -21.12 -4.72 -0.82
N GLN A 12 -20.49 -5.02 0.32
CA GLN A 12 -19.12 -5.57 0.36
C GLN A 12 -19.01 -6.95 -0.29
N VAL A 13 -20.10 -7.73 -0.34
CA VAL A 13 -20.13 -9.07 -0.94
C VAL A 13 -20.43 -9.03 -2.44
N THR A 14 -21.30 -8.11 -2.87
CA THR A 14 -21.85 -8.11 -4.25
C THR A 14 -21.26 -7.04 -5.16
N LYS A 15 -20.49 -6.08 -4.62
CA LYS A 15 -19.88 -4.99 -5.38
C LYS A 15 -18.37 -5.12 -5.41
N THR A 16 -17.77 -4.60 -6.47
CA THR A 16 -16.32 -4.53 -6.62
C THR A 16 -15.72 -3.58 -5.60
N TYR A 17 -14.63 -3.99 -4.96
CA TYR A 17 -13.85 -3.12 -4.08
C TYR A 17 -12.90 -2.22 -4.89
N ASP A 18 -13.03 -0.91 -4.72
CA ASP A 18 -12.09 0.05 -5.31
C ASP A 18 -10.81 0.17 -4.44
N PHE A 19 -9.88 -0.74 -4.72
CA PHE A 19 -8.58 -0.76 -4.06
C PHE A 19 -7.75 0.48 -4.40
N SER A 20 -7.87 1.01 -5.62
CA SER A 20 -7.12 2.19 -6.06
C SER A 20 -7.53 3.44 -5.30
N ALA A 21 -8.83 3.65 -5.10
CA ALA A 21 -9.34 4.74 -4.26
C ALA A 21 -8.82 4.62 -2.82
N SER A 22 -8.84 3.42 -2.26
CA SER A 22 -8.41 3.17 -0.88
C SER A 22 -6.93 3.51 -0.67
N ILE A 23 -6.05 3.09 -1.59
CA ILE A 23 -4.63 3.44 -1.55
C ILE A 23 -4.41 4.94 -1.81
N THR A 24 -5.15 5.53 -2.74
CA THR A 24 -5.06 6.97 -3.08
C THR A 24 -5.39 7.85 -1.86
N VAL A 25 -6.47 7.52 -1.14
CA VAL A 25 -6.84 8.21 0.10
C VAL A 25 -5.76 8.00 1.15
N ALA A 26 -5.26 6.77 1.32
CA ALA A 26 -4.20 6.48 2.30
C ALA A 26 -2.94 7.34 2.07
N ILE A 27 -2.47 7.49 0.83
CA ILE A 27 -1.24 8.24 0.54
C ILE A 27 -1.44 9.77 0.53
N LYS A 28 -2.62 10.26 0.13
CA LYS A 28 -2.89 11.71 0.03
C LYS A 28 -3.34 12.34 1.35
N GLU A 29 -4.23 11.70 2.08
CA GLU A 29 -4.83 12.28 3.29
C GLU A 29 -3.96 12.03 4.53
N TYR A 30 -3.34 10.86 4.63
CA TYR A 30 -2.54 10.49 5.80
C TYR A 30 -1.04 10.74 5.62
N CYS A 31 -0.58 10.99 4.39
CA CYS A 31 0.83 11.26 4.04
C CYS A 31 1.84 10.36 4.79
N PRO A 32 1.72 9.03 4.72
CA PRO A 32 2.55 8.14 5.53
C PRO A 32 4.00 8.11 5.04
N ASP A 33 4.96 7.91 5.94
CA ASP A 33 6.35 7.67 5.52
C ASP A 33 6.52 6.32 4.81
N LYS A 34 5.72 5.32 5.20
CA LYS A 34 5.77 3.96 4.68
C LYS A 34 4.36 3.37 4.59
N LEU A 35 4.11 2.61 3.53
CA LEU A 35 2.93 1.78 3.36
C LEU A 35 3.34 0.31 3.55
N VAL A 36 2.73 -0.37 4.53
CA VAL A 36 3.06 -1.77 4.85
C VAL A 36 1.99 -2.69 4.27
N LEU A 37 2.38 -3.52 3.30
CA LEU A 37 1.60 -4.61 2.76
C LEU A 37 1.76 -5.84 3.65
N LEU A 38 0.73 -6.14 4.43
CA LEU A 38 0.81 -7.16 5.49
C LEU A 38 0.95 -8.61 4.98
N GLY A 39 0.59 -8.90 3.73
CA GLY A 39 0.83 -10.21 3.13
C GLY A 39 0.15 -11.38 3.87
N PRO A 40 0.23 -12.60 3.32
CA PRO A 40 1.47 -13.40 3.34
C PRO A 40 2.32 -13.33 2.05
N GLY A 41 1.76 -12.82 0.95
CA GLY A 41 2.44 -12.66 -0.34
C GLY A 41 2.77 -11.21 -0.70
N ASN A 42 3.22 -10.98 -1.94
CA ASN A 42 3.63 -9.66 -2.46
C ASN A 42 2.89 -9.21 -3.74
N THR A 43 1.86 -9.94 -4.17
CA THR A 43 1.14 -9.72 -5.45
C THR A 43 0.56 -8.31 -5.58
N LEU A 44 0.00 -7.76 -4.50
CA LEU A 44 -0.55 -6.39 -4.50
C LEU A 44 0.53 -5.30 -4.60
N GLY A 45 1.81 -5.64 -4.39
CA GLY A 45 2.90 -4.67 -4.47
C GLY A 45 3.02 -4.01 -5.84
N GLY A 46 2.77 -4.78 -6.91
CA GLY A 46 2.76 -4.25 -8.28
C GLY A 46 1.63 -3.24 -8.52
N SER A 47 0.41 -3.57 -8.09
CA SER A 47 -0.76 -2.69 -8.19
C SER A 47 -0.57 -1.41 -7.38
N ILE A 48 -0.06 -1.51 -6.14
CA ILE A 48 0.25 -0.36 -5.30
C ILE A 48 1.32 0.51 -5.96
N GLY A 49 2.38 -0.08 -6.51
CA GLY A 49 3.42 0.66 -7.22
C GLY A 49 2.87 1.46 -8.40
N GLN A 50 1.92 0.91 -9.16
CA GLN A 50 1.25 1.63 -10.25
C GLN A 50 0.38 2.78 -9.71
N ILE A 51 -0.38 2.56 -8.64
CA ILE A 51 -1.22 3.61 -8.01
C ILE A 51 -0.35 4.77 -7.50
N ILE A 52 0.81 4.46 -6.91
CA ILE A 52 1.80 5.44 -6.44
C ILE A 52 2.31 6.30 -7.60
N VAL A 53 2.71 5.65 -8.70
CA VAL A 53 3.15 6.32 -9.93
C VAL A 53 2.05 7.22 -10.49
N GLN A 54 0.82 6.73 -10.57
CA GLN A 54 -0.35 7.49 -11.05
C GLN A 54 -0.66 8.72 -10.18
N ASN A 55 -0.37 8.65 -8.89
CA ASN A 55 -0.59 9.75 -7.96
C ASN A 55 0.63 10.67 -7.79
N ASN A 56 1.72 10.42 -8.53
CA ASN A 56 3.00 11.12 -8.41
C ASN A 56 3.48 11.23 -6.94
N TRP A 57 3.28 10.17 -6.17
CA TRP A 57 3.65 10.20 -4.75
C TRP A 57 5.16 10.04 -4.59
N PHE A 58 5.78 10.90 -3.76
CA PHE A 58 7.24 11.08 -3.66
C PHE A 58 7.94 11.50 -4.97
N ASP A 59 7.25 12.30 -5.82
CA ASP A 59 7.77 12.75 -7.12
C ASP A 59 8.18 11.59 -8.03
N VAL A 60 7.41 10.50 -7.95
CA VAL A 60 7.58 9.31 -8.77
C VAL A 60 6.49 9.25 -9.84
N ASP A 61 6.87 9.55 -11.07
CA ASP A 61 5.97 9.59 -12.23
C ASP A 61 6.16 8.39 -13.18
N LEU A 62 7.15 7.53 -12.92
CA LEU A 62 7.47 6.38 -13.76
C LEU A 62 8.06 5.20 -12.98
N LYS A 63 7.86 3.99 -13.51
CA LYS A 63 8.26 2.71 -12.89
C LYS A 63 9.74 2.65 -12.50
N GLN A 64 10.63 3.22 -13.31
CA GLN A 64 12.07 3.22 -13.02
C GLN A 64 12.39 4.07 -11.78
N GLY A 65 11.74 5.22 -11.62
CA GLY A 65 11.85 6.07 -10.43
C GLY A 65 11.36 5.35 -9.18
N PHE A 66 10.22 4.66 -9.30
CA PHE A 66 9.67 3.81 -8.23
C PHE A 66 10.71 2.77 -7.79
N LEU A 67 11.24 1.99 -8.73
CA LEU A 67 12.23 0.94 -8.44
C LEU A 67 13.52 1.50 -7.84
N LYS A 68 13.98 2.67 -8.29
CA LYS A 68 15.19 3.32 -7.76
C LYS A 68 15.01 3.72 -6.29
N LEU A 69 13.91 4.40 -5.97
CA LEU A 69 13.61 4.79 -4.59
C LEU A 69 13.35 3.57 -3.72
N GLN A 70 12.61 2.58 -4.24
CA GLN A 70 12.29 1.35 -3.53
C GLN A 70 13.54 0.54 -3.14
N ARG A 71 14.64 0.60 -3.93
CA ARG A 71 15.93 -0.04 -3.60
C ARG A 71 16.71 0.72 -2.53
N ASN A 72 16.70 2.05 -2.57
CA ASN A 72 17.54 2.88 -1.70
C ASN A 72 16.87 3.23 -0.37
N LYS A 73 15.59 3.60 -0.42
CA LYS A 73 14.77 4.02 0.72
C LYS A 73 13.36 3.45 0.54
N PRO A 74 13.15 2.15 0.83
CA PRO A 74 11.87 1.49 0.60
C PRO A 74 10.77 2.15 1.43
N TYR A 75 9.69 2.52 0.74
CA TYR A 75 8.51 3.13 1.32
C TYR A 75 7.28 2.24 1.16
N LEU A 76 7.27 1.31 0.19
CA LEU A 76 6.32 0.19 0.17
C LEU A 76 6.99 -1.04 0.80
N ILE A 77 6.50 -1.52 1.93
CA ILE A 77 7.11 -2.63 2.68
C ILE A 77 6.20 -3.84 2.60
N SER A 78 6.65 -4.94 2.00
CA SER A 78 5.92 -6.21 2.04
C SER A 78 6.41 -7.08 3.19
N MET A 79 5.49 -7.44 4.09
CA MET A 79 5.77 -8.38 5.18
C MET A 79 6.04 -9.81 4.68
N GLY A 80 5.64 -10.12 3.44
CA GLY A 80 5.96 -11.39 2.78
C GLY A 80 7.41 -11.50 2.30
N ILE A 81 8.17 -10.39 2.27
CA ILE A 81 9.58 -10.36 1.88
C ILE A 81 10.43 -10.18 3.14
N GLU A 82 11.29 -11.15 3.44
CA GLU A 82 12.03 -11.20 4.70
C GLU A 82 12.87 -9.94 4.96
N ASP A 83 13.64 -9.49 3.97
CA ASP A 83 14.49 -8.31 4.11
C ASP A 83 13.68 -7.02 4.32
N GLN A 84 12.49 -6.93 3.75
CA GLN A 84 11.59 -5.79 3.95
C GLN A 84 10.92 -5.83 5.33
N ARG A 85 10.48 -7.01 5.78
CA ARG A 85 9.89 -7.18 7.11
C ARG A 85 10.84 -6.79 8.24
N LYS A 86 12.14 -7.06 8.10
CA LYS A 86 13.17 -6.64 9.08
C LYS A 86 13.17 -5.13 9.32
N ILE A 87 12.76 -4.32 8.34
CA ILE A 87 12.72 -2.84 8.44
C ILE A 87 11.71 -2.36 9.49
N VAL A 88 10.59 -3.08 9.66
CA VAL A 88 9.48 -2.68 10.55
C VAL A 88 9.44 -3.48 11.85
N CYS A 89 10.01 -4.68 11.88
CA CYS A 89 9.97 -5.56 13.06
C CYS A 89 11.20 -5.45 13.96
N LEU A 90 12.33 -4.94 13.46
CA LEU A 90 13.53 -4.79 14.29
C LEU A 90 13.49 -3.45 15.03
N PRO A 91 13.91 -3.42 16.31
CA PRO A 91 14.07 -2.16 17.02
C PRO A 91 15.08 -1.29 16.29
N THR A 92 14.70 -0.05 15.98
CA THR A 92 15.65 0.97 15.49
C THR A 92 16.76 1.12 16.52
N ALA A 93 18.01 0.98 16.09
CA ALA A 93 19.17 1.28 16.93
C ALA A 93 18.99 2.69 17.51
N LYS A 94 19.00 2.78 18.85
CA LYS A 94 18.98 4.05 19.57
C LYS A 94 20.23 4.86 19.29
#